data_AF-A0A413RY03-F1
#
_entry.id   AF-A0A413RY03-F1
#
_cell.length_a   1.000
_cell.length_b   1.000
_cell.length_c   1.000
_cell.angle_alpha   90.00
_cell.angle_beta   90.00
_cell.angle_gamma   90.00
#
_symmetry.space_group_name_H-M   'P 1'
#
loop_
_entity.id
_entity.type
_entity.pdbx_description
1 polymer ?
#
loop_
_entity_poly.entity_id
_entity_poly.type
_entity_poly.pdbx_seq_one_letter_code
_entity_poly.pdbx_strand_id
1 'polypeptide(L)' 'MKNNNSVSKALIKYIKEKEISTSQISKDTGIWEKKLTDENVTFTASEFLELCSYLHLKPEDLR' A
#
# COMPACT_ATOMS: atom_id res chain seq x y z
N MET A 1 -10.97 6.09 21.37
CA MET A 1 -10.92 6.02 19.89
C MET A 1 -9.77 5.10 19.53
N LYS A 2 -10.02 3.93 18.94
CA LYS A 2 -8.94 3.00 18.58
C LYS A 2 -8.20 3.61 17.39
N ASN A 3 -6.93 3.99 17.58
CA ASN A 3 -6.03 4.37 16.51
C ASN A 3 -5.83 3.15 15.59
N ASN A 4 -6.78 2.90 14.69
CA ASN A 4 -6.62 1.95 13.60
C ASN A 4 -5.77 2.60 12.50
N ASN A 5 -4.54 2.98 12.84
CA ASN A 5 -3.53 3.34 11.86
C ASN A 5 -3.08 2.01 11.22
N SER A 6 -3.87 1.52 10.26
CA SER A 6 -3.52 0.29 9.56
C SER A 6 -2.30 0.55 8.69
N VAL A 7 -1.34 -0.39 8.67
CA VAL A 7 -0.17 -0.33 7.78
C VAL A 7 -0.58 -0.18 6.31
N SER A 8 -1.77 -0.65 5.94
CA SER A 8 -2.40 -0.42 4.64
C SER A 8 -2.57 1.08 4.36
N LYS A 9 -3.12 1.84 5.30
CA LYS A 9 -3.30 3.29 5.15
C LYS A 9 -1.97 4.02 5.04
N ALA A 10 -0.97 3.62 5.82
CA ALA A 10 0.38 4.18 5.74
C ALA A 10 1.00 3.95 4.35
N LEU A 11 0.82 2.75 3.79
CA LEU A 11 1.27 2.41 2.44
C LEU A 11 0.56 3.26 1.37
N ILE A 12 -0.77 3.40 1.43
CA ILE A 12 -1.52 4.25 0.49
C ILE A 12 -1.03 5.69 0.56
N LYS A 13 -0.82 6.20 1.78
CA LYS A 13 -0.30 7.54 1.98
C LYS A 13 1.09 7.70 1.37
N TYR A 14 1.99 6.74 1.58
CA TYR A 14 3.33 6.74 0.98
C TYR A 14 3.27 6.78 -0.55
N ILE A 15 2.43 5.95 -1.17
CA ILE A 15 2.24 5.92 -2.63
C ILE A 15 1.77 7.29 -3.14
N LYS A 16 0.83 7.93 -2.45
CA LYS A 16 0.34 9.29 -2.78
C LYS A 16 1.44 10.35 -2.58
N GLU A 17 2.15 10.34 -1.45
CA GLU A 17 3.18 11.34 -1.12
C GLU A 17 4.40 11.26 -2.05
N LYS A 18 4.70 10.07 -2.58
CA LYS A 18 5.78 9.85 -3.53
C LYS A 18 5.33 9.94 -5.00
N GLU A 19 4.06 10.29 -5.24
CA GLU A 19 3.45 10.38 -6.57
C GLU A 19 3.68 9.13 -7.43
N ILE A 20 3.69 7.96 -6.79
CA ILE A 20 3.94 6.68 -7.48
C ILE A 20 2.68 6.28 -8.24
N SER A 21 2.85 5.93 -9.52
CA SER A 21 1.74 5.53 -10.38
C SER A 21 1.06 4.26 -9.86
N THR A 22 -0.17 4.41 -9.37
CA THR A 22 -1.02 3.30 -8.93
C THR A 22 -1.34 2.34 -10.07
N SER A 23 -1.44 2.85 -11.30
CA SER A 23 -1.68 2.05 -12.50
C SER A 23 -0.47 1.15 -12.80
N GLN A 24 0.75 1.67 -12.62
CA GLN A 24 1.97 0.90 -12.82
C GLN A 24 2.11 -0.19 -11.75
N ILE A 25 1.92 0.15 -10.47
CA ILE A 25 1.90 -0.83 -9.38
C ILE A 25 0.86 -1.91 -9.66
N SER A 26 -0.35 -1.53 -10.07
CA SER A 26 -1.43 -2.47 -10.36
C SER A 26 -1.07 -3.45 -11.48
N LYS A 27 -0.41 -2.95 -12.52
CA LYS A 27 0.04 -3.76 -13.66
C LYS A 27 1.16 -4.74 -13.26
N ASP A 28 2.11 -4.30 -12.45
CA ASP A 28 3.28 -5.11 -12.10
C ASP A 28 3.02 -6.11 -10.96
N THR A 29 2.15 -5.75 -10.01
CA THR A 29 1.81 -6.59 -8.85
C THR A 29 0.52 -7.39 -9.03
N GLY A 30 -0.29 -7.04 -10.02
CA GLY A 30 -1.64 -7.59 -10.20
C GLY A 30 -2.68 -7.10 -9.18
N ILE A 31 -2.29 -6.21 -8.27
CA ILE A 31 -3.18 -5.68 -7.23
C ILE A 31 -4.12 -4.67 -7.85
N TRP A 32 -5.40 -4.74 -7.53
CA TRP A 32 -6.39 -3.87 -8.15
C TRP A 32 -6.13 -2.39 -7.82
N GLU A 33 -6.00 -1.54 -8.83
CA GLU A 33 -5.70 -0.11 -8.68
C GLU A 33 -6.65 0.61 -7.71
N LYS A 34 -7.92 0.22 -7.66
CA LYS A 34 -8.89 0.79 -6.71
C LYS A 34 -8.47 0.59 -5.25
N LYS A 35 -7.80 -0.52 -4.92
CA LYS A 35 -7.24 -0.73 -3.59
C LYS A 35 -6.09 0.23 -3.28
N LEU A 36 -5.30 0.61 -4.29
CA LEU A 36 -4.14 1.49 -4.15
C LEU A 36 -4.50 2.98 -3.98
N THR A 37 -5.79 3.32 -4.13
CA THR A 37 -6.30 4.69 -3.98
C THR A 37 -7.23 4.86 -2.77
N ASP A 38 -7.70 3.76 -2.18
CA ASP A 38 -8.66 3.72 -1.08
C ASP A 38 -7.95 3.65 0.29
N GLU A 39 -8.08 4.70 1.11
CA GLU A 39 -7.44 4.79 2.43
C GLU A 39 -8.10 3.92 3.52
N ASN A 40 -9.27 3.33 3.23
CA ASN A 40 -9.95 2.40 4.12
C ASN A 40 -9.73 0.94 3.71
N VAL A 41 -8.87 0.70 2.72
CA VAL A 41 -8.56 -0.66 2.27
C VAL A 41 -7.80 -1.42 3.35
N THR A 42 -8.05 -2.73 3.41
CA THR A 42 -7.20 -3.68 4.11
C THR A 42 -6.58 -4.61 3.09
N PHE A 43 -5.26 -4.53 2.91
CA PHE A 43 -4.51 -5.50 2.14
C PHE A 43 -4.40 -6.81 2.91
N THR A 44 -4.44 -7.92 2.19
CA THR A 44 -4.00 -9.20 2.75
C THR A 44 -2.50 -9.16 3.05
N ALA A 45 -2.01 -10.06 3.90
CA ALA A 45 -0.58 -10.13 4.21
C ALA A 45 0.28 -10.31 2.94
N SER A 46 -0.18 -11.14 2.00
CA SER A 46 0.52 -11.37 0.73
C SER A 46 0.54 -10.11 -0.14
N GLU A 47 -0.60 -9.44 -0.33
CA GLU A 47 -0.67 -8.17 -1.09
C GLU A 47 0.22 -7.10 -0.47
N PHE A 48 0.21 -6.99 0.86
CA PHE A 48 1.04 -6.02 1.57
C PHE A 48 2.53 -6.30 1.42
N LEU A 49 2.95 -7.56 1.56
CA LEU A 49 4.36 -7.94 1.37
C LEU A 49 4.81 -7.75 -0.08
N GLU A 50 3.95 -8.06 -1.05
CA GLU A 50 4.24 -7.81 -2.47
C GLU A 50 4.42 -6.32 -2.75
N LEU A 51 3.54 -5.47 -2.20
CA LEU A 51 3.68 -4.01 -2.31
C LEU A 51 4.94 -3.49 -1.62
N CYS A 52 5.27 -4.02 -0.44
CA CYS A 52 6.52 -3.66 0.24
C CYS A 52 7.74 -4.05 -0.60
N SER A 53 7.74 -5.26 -1.15
CA SER A 53 8.80 -5.76 -2.04
C SER A 53 8.95 -4.87 -3.28
N TYR A 54 7.86 -4.59 -3.98
CA TYR A 54 7.83 -3.75 -5.18
C TYR A 54 8.29 -2.31 -4.90
N LEU A 55 7.86 -1.74 -3.77
CA LEU A 55 8.21 -0.38 -3.38
C LEU A 55 9.58 -0.28 -2.68
N HIS A 56 10.29 -1.40 -2.53
CA HIS A 56 11.54 -1.50 -1.77
C HIS A 56 11.43 -0.94 -0.34
N LEU A 57 10.28 -1.17 0.30
CA LEU A 57 9.98 -0.77 1.69
C LEU A 57 10.10 -1.96 2.62
N LYS A 58 10.55 -1.73 3.85
CA LYS A 58 10.35 -2.72 4.91
C LYS A 58 8.99 -2.46 5.57
N PRO A 59 8.25 -3.51 5.95
CA PRO A 59 7.02 -3.39 6.75
C PRO A 59 7.18 -2.50 7.98
N GLU A 60 8.38 -2.49 8.56
CA GLU A 60 8.77 -1.72 9.73
C GLU A 60 8.82 -0.21 9.48
N ASP A 61 9.03 0.23 8.23
CA ASP A 61 9.07 1.64 7.84
C ASP A 61 7.68 2.30 7.78
N LEU A 62 6.62 1.48 7.75
CA LEU A 62 5.21 1.91 7.60
C LEU A 62 4.45 1.92 8.95
N ARG A 63 5.18 1.84 10.07
CA ARG A 63 4.65 1.58 11.41
C ARG A 63 4.34 2.84 12.22
#